data_AF-A0A397ETJ7-F1
#
_entry.id   AF-A0A397ETJ7-F1
#
_cell.length_a   1.000
_cell.length_b   1.000
_cell.length_c   1.000
_cell.angle_alpha   90.00
_cell.angle_beta   90.00
_cell.angle_gamma   90.00
#
_symmetry.space_group_name_H-M   'P 1'
#
loop_
_entity.id
_entity.type
_entity.pdbx_description
1 polymer ?
#
loop_
_entity_poly.entity_id
_entity_poly.type
_entity_poly.pdbx_seq_one_letter_code
_entity_poly.pdbx_strand_id
1 'polypeptide(L)' 'TMQPIELPLTALKFTGGAKCWNGPERSFHVTLVCGDTTALTDVEEPSTCVYSATLTTPIVCGEASSSSPKATHDEL' A
#
# COMPACT_ATOMS: atom_id res chain seq x y z
N THR A 1 15.55 1.44 0.48
CA THR A 1 14.93 1.09 1.78
C THR A 1 13.42 1.18 1.66
N MET A 2 12.70 0.32 2.38
CA MET A 2 11.23 0.38 2.47
C MET A 2 10.86 1.44 3.51
N GLN A 3 10.11 2.47 3.10
CA GLN A 3 9.67 3.55 3.97
C GLN A 3 8.17 3.36 4.28
N PRO A 4 7.76 3.38 5.56
CA PRO A 4 6.34 3.42 5.90
C PRO A 4 5.77 4.76 5.46
N ILE A 5 4.73 4.72 4.65
CA ILE A 5 3.89 5.89 4.39
C ILE A 5 2.87 5.92 5.51
N GLU A 6 2.60 7.12 6.02
CA GLU A 6 1.86 7.44 7.23
C GLU A 6 0.61 6.57 7.47
N LEU A 7 0.37 6.21 8.74
CA LEU A 7 -0.81 5.45 9.18
C LEU A 7 -2.11 6.14 8.74
N PRO A 8 -3.12 5.41 8.23
CA PRO A 8 -3.25 3.95 8.09
C PRO A 8 -2.40 3.34 6.96
N LEU A 9 -1.97 2.08 7.12
CA LEU A 9 -1.06 1.38 6.22
C LEU A 9 -1.75 1.05 4.89
N THR A 10 -1.85 2.05 4.02
CA THR A 10 -2.56 1.99 2.74
C THR A 10 -1.61 1.87 1.55
N ALA A 11 -0.32 2.17 1.75
CA ALA A 11 0.68 2.07 0.69
C ALA A 11 2.11 1.87 1.22
N LEU A 12 2.92 1.23 0.40
CA LEU A 12 4.34 0.94 0.65
C LEU A 12 5.20 1.65 -0.39
N LYS A 13 6.23 2.38 0.06
CA LYS A 13 7.22 3.01 -0.82
C LYS A 13 8.58 2.32 -0.67
N PHE A 14 9.09 1.83 -1.78
CA PHE A 14 10.46 1.34 -1.90
C PHE A 14 11.28 2.36 -2.68
N THR A 15 12.35 2.87 -2.07
CA THR A 15 13.22 3.91 -2.65
C THR A 15 14.69 3.47 -2.59
N GLY A 16 15.57 4.17 -3.31
CA GLY A 16 17.02 3.89 -3.29
C GLY A 16 17.38 2.49 -3.81
N GLY A 17 16.67 2.01 -4.83
CA GLY A 17 17.01 0.78 -5.53
C GLY A 17 18.22 0.96 -6.45
N ALA A 18 18.63 -0.13 -7.11
CA ALA A 18 19.79 -0.10 -8.00
C ALA A 18 19.70 1.02 -9.06
N LYS A 19 20.80 1.77 -9.24
CA LYS A 19 20.90 2.85 -10.22
C LYS A 19 20.51 2.36 -11.61
N CYS A 20 19.54 3.04 -12.22
CA CYS A 20 19.14 2.82 -13.60
C CYS A 20 20.14 3.48 -14.54
N TRP A 21 20.54 2.79 -15.63
CA TRP A 21 21.59 3.28 -16.53
C TRP A 21 21.23 4.62 -17.19
N ASN A 22 19.95 4.83 -17.48
CA ASN A 22 19.39 6.05 -18.07
C ASN A 22 18.19 6.57 -17.28
N GLY A 23 18.29 6.56 -15.94
CA GLY A 23 17.17 6.95 -15.10
C GLY A 23 17.56 7.24 -13.65
N PRO A 24 16.56 7.50 -12.78
CA PRO A 24 16.79 7.66 -11.36
C PRO A 24 17.25 6.34 -10.72
N GLU A 25 17.48 6.36 -9.40
CA GLU A 25 17.50 5.12 -8.63
C GLU A 25 16.11 4.48 -8.69
N ARG A 26 16.06 3.16 -8.86
CA ARG A 26 14.78 2.45 -8.99
C ARG A 26 13.90 2.70 -7.77
N SER A 27 12.62 2.94 -8.01
CA SER A 27 11.61 3.10 -6.98
C SER A 27 10.36 2.29 -7.31
N PHE A 28 9.65 1.85 -6.27
CA PHE A 28 8.43 1.08 -6.42
C PHE A 28 7.39 1.52 -5.41
N HIS A 29 6.19 1.86 -5.88
CA HIS A 29 5.06 2.26 -5.05
C HIS A 29 3.98 1.18 -5.10
N VAL A 30 3.60 0.63 -3.95
CA VAL A 30 2.61 -0.44 -3.87
C VAL A 30 1.42 0.04 -3.06
N THR A 31 0.25 0.09 -3.69
CA THR A 31 -1.03 0.36 -3.01
C THR A 31 -1.55 -0.92 -2.39
N LEU A 32 -2.00 -0.87 -1.14
CA LEU A 32 -2.54 -2.03 -0.43
C LEU A 32 -4.06 -2.02 -0.48
N VAL A 33 -4.65 -3.16 -0.86
CA VAL A 33 -6.10 -3.35 -0.92
C VAL A 33 -6.49 -4.57 -0.10
N CYS A 34 -7.58 -4.49 0.65
CA CYS A 34 -8.08 -5.63 1.41
C CYS A 34 -8.54 -6.76 0.47
N GLY A 35 -8.14 -7.99 0.79
CA GLY A 35 -8.69 -9.21 0.20
C GLY A 35 -8.13 -10.46 0.86
N ASP A 36 -8.79 -11.60 0.65
CA ASP A 36 -8.51 -12.85 1.38
C ASP A 36 -7.16 -13.47 1.02
N THR A 37 -6.66 -13.20 -0.18
CA THR A 37 -5.42 -13.78 -0.71
C THR A 37 -4.42 -12.70 -1.06
N THR A 38 -3.14 -12.95 -0.76
CA THR A 38 -2.06 -12.06 -1.18
C THR A 38 -1.82 -12.19 -2.69
N ALA A 39 -2.04 -11.10 -3.44
CA ALA A 39 -1.84 -11.08 -4.88
C ALA A 39 -1.36 -9.70 -5.35
N LEU A 40 -0.32 -9.67 -6.19
CA LEU A 40 0.18 -8.45 -6.82
C LEU A 40 -0.43 -8.32 -8.21
N THR A 41 -1.10 -7.20 -8.46
CA THR A 41 -1.81 -6.88 -9.70
C THR A 41 -1.47 -5.48 -10.17
N ASP A 42 -1.88 -5.13 -11.39
CA ASP A 42 -1.77 -3.77 -11.92
C ASP A 42 -0.34 -3.22 -11.90
N VAL A 43 0.63 -4.05 -12.26
CA VAL A 43 2.05 -3.68 -12.25
C VAL A 43 2.36 -2.88 -13.51
N GLU A 44 2.84 -1.65 -13.33
CA GLU A 44 3.16 -0.73 -14.42
C GLU A 44 4.47 0.04 -14.17
N GLU A 45 5.08 0.53 -15.26
CA GLU A 45 6.24 1.43 -15.23
C GLU A 45 5.79 2.81 -15.77
N PRO A 46 5.17 3.67 -14.94
CA PRO A 46 4.66 4.98 -15.38
C PRO A 46 5.78 5.93 -15.86
N SER A 47 7.01 5.72 -15.41
CA SER A 47 8.19 6.40 -15.96
C SER A 47 9.43 5.52 -15.78
N THR A 48 10.48 5.78 -16.55
CA THR A 48 11.69 4.94 -16.56
C THR A 48 12.20 4.62 -15.16
N CYS A 49 12.26 3.34 -14.82
CA CYS A 49 12.74 2.83 -13.53
C CYS A 49 11.92 3.26 -12.30
N VAL A 50 10.70 3.77 -12.50
CA VAL A 50 9.70 4.06 -11.46
C VAL A 50 8.53 3.11 -11.71
N TYR A 51 8.22 2.30 -10.71
CA TYR A 51 7.19 1.26 -10.81
C TYR A 51 6.01 1.57 -9.88
N SER A 52 4.82 1.13 -10.27
CA SER A 52 3.64 1.08 -9.39
C SER A 52 2.92 -0.27 -9.50
N ALA A 53 2.24 -0.66 -8.42
CA ALA A 53 1.41 -1.85 -8.37
C ALA A 53 0.32 -1.76 -7.30
N THR A 54 -0.65 -2.66 -7.40
CA THR A 54 -1.64 -2.92 -6.35
C THR A 54 -1.37 -4.30 -5.72
N LEU A 55 -1.35 -4.37 -4.39
CA LEU A 55 -1.21 -5.60 -3.63
C LEU A 55 -2.49 -5.84 -2.84
N THR A 56 -3.28 -6.82 -3.28
CA THR A 56 -4.37 -7.39 -2.49
C THR A 56 -3.77 -8.18 -1.33
N THR A 57 -4.21 -7.95 -0.10
CA THR A 57 -3.69 -8.63 1.09
C THR A 57 -4.66 -8.56 2.29
N PRO A 58 -4.73 -9.61 3.14
CA PRO A 58 -5.59 -9.58 4.32
C PRO A 58 -5.09 -8.62 5.41
N ILE A 59 -3.83 -8.19 5.34
CA ILE A 59 -3.16 -7.35 6.35
C ILE A 59 -3.90 -6.00 6.56
N VAL A 60 -4.47 -5.44 5.49
CA VAL A 60 -5.14 -4.13 5.53
C VAL A 60 -6.65 -4.22 5.75
N CYS A 61 -7.21 -5.42 5.91
CA CYS A 61 -8.66 -5.62 6.13
C CYS A 61 -9.14 -5.16 7.51
N GLY A 62 -8.24 -5.10 8.51
CA GLY A 62 -8.56 -4.57 9.85
C GLY A 62 -8.57 -3.04 9.93
N GLU A 63 -8.01 -2.35 8.95
CA GLU A 63 -7.79 -0.89 8.99
C GLU A 63 -8.92 -0.10 8.30
N ALA A 64 -9.94 -0.79 7.78
CA ALA A 64 -11.17 -0.19 7.28
C ALA A 64 -12.15 0.22 8.41
N SER A 65 -11.83 -0.07 9.67
CA SER A 65 -12.69 0.21 10.84
C SER A 65 -12.01 1.15 11.84
N SER A 66 -11.66 2.36 11.39
CA SER A 66 -11.42 3.50 12.30
C SER A 66 -12.37 4.67 12.06
N SER A 67 -13.53 4.41 11.45
CA SER A 67 -14.74 5.24 11.61
C SER A 67 -15.52 4.78 12.84
N SER A 68 -14.99 5.10 14.02
CA SER A 68 -15.61 5.15 15.36
C SER A 68 -16.77 4.15 15.70
N PRO A 69 -16.62 3.29 16.73
CA PRO A 69 -17.72 2.51 17.28
C PRO A 69 -18.69 3.42 18.06
N LYS A 70 -19.98 3.39 17.71
CA LYS A 70 -21.03 3.89 18.62
C LYS A 70 -22.05 2.80 18.89
N ALA A 71 -21.72 1.95 19.85
CA ALA A 71 -22.71 1.23 20.63
C ALA A 71 -23.55 2.28 21.38
N THR A 72 -24.84 2.37 21.09
CA THR A 72 -25.80 2.98 22.02
C THR A 72 -26.50 1.83 22.72
N HIS A 73 -26.23 1.70 24.02
CA HIS A 73 -27.03 0.85 24.91
C HIS A 73 -28.34 1.60 25.15
N ASP A 74 -29.47 0.99 24.78
CA ASP A 74 -30.82 1.46 25.07
C ASP A 74 -31.11 1.16 26.55
N GLU A 75 -31.23 2.21 27.37
CA GLU A 75 -31.83 2.10 28.70
C GLU A 75 -33.19 2.79 28.69
N LEU A 76 -34.16 2.04 29.22
CA LEU A 76 -35.62 2.23 29.19
C LEU A 76 -36.12 3.35 30.12
#